data_AF-A0A932TRC9-F1
#
_entry.id   AF-A0A932TRC9-F1
#
_cell.length_a   1.000
_cell.length_b   1.000
_cell.length_c   1.000
_cell.angle_alpha   90.00
_cell.angle_beta   90.00
_cell.angle_gamma   90.00
#
_symmetry.space_group_name_H-M   'P 1'
#
loop_
_entity.id
_entity.type
_entity.pdbx_description
1 polymer ?
#
loop_
_entity_poly.entity_id
_entity_poly.type
_entity_poly.pdbx_seq_one_letter_code
_entity_poly.pdbx_strand_id
1 'polypeptide(L)'
;MPETTASLRVEKSPAGFQALDRPRGEKFRLGYSPQLDGLRGISILAVMTYHANFNLLSGGFIGVDIFFVLSGFLITSLLVQEYDTNGTIRLKAFYLRRVLRLFPALLLMLLCYSGFSVAVWGFAGAKDRLIDALI
;
A
#
# COMPACT_ATOMS: atom_id res chain seq x y z
N MET A 1 -57.44 9.51 -56.79
CA MET A 1 -55.96 9.60 -56.87
C MET A 1 -55.44 10.20 -55.56
N PRO A 2 -54.27 9.75 -55.06
CA PRO A 2 -54.19 9.08 -53.77
C PRO A 2 -53.12 9.69 -52.82
N GLU A 3 -52.84 8.99 -51.71
CA GLU A 3 -51.61 9.11 -50.89
C GLU A 3 -51.47 10.34 -49.96
N THR A 4 -52.11 10.32 -48.79
CA THR A 4 -51.61 11.03 -47.58
C THR A 4 -51.67 10.11 -46.37
N THR A 5 -51.02 8.95 -46.51
CA THR A 5 -50.63 8.10 -45.38
C THR A 5 -49.13 7.82 -45.53
N ALA A 6 -48.35 8.89 -45.60
CA ALA A 6 -46.91 8.83 -45.38
C ALA A 6 -46.71 8.48 -43.91
N SER A 7 -46.77 7.18 -43.65
CA SER A 7 -46.33 6.53 -42.43
C SER A 7 -44.98 7.13 -42.06
N LEU A 8 -44.97 7.94 -41.00
CA LEU A 8 -43.77 8.21 -40.21
C LEU A 8 -43.35 6.87 -39.63
N ARG A 9 -42.70 6.06 -40.46
CA ARG A 9 -41.95 4.90 -40.06
C ARG A 9 -40.80 5.45 -39.26
N VAL A 10 -41.03 5.51 -37.95
CA VAL A 10 -40.01 5.61 -36.92
C VAL A 10 -38.93 4.61 -37.32
N GLU A 11 -37.89 5.13 -37.94
CA GLU A 11 -36.71 4.38 -38.30
C GLU A 11 -36.17 3.86 -36.98
N LYS A 12 -36.38 2.56 -36.79
CA LYS A 12 -35.94 1.80 -35.64
C LYS A 12 -34.47 2.12 -35.46
N SER A 13 -34.19 2.95 -34.45
CA SER A 13 -32.83 3.28 -33.99
C SER A 13 -32.00 2.00 -34.05
N PRO A 14 -30.85 2.01 -34.76
CA PRO A 14 -30.10 0.80 -35.02
C PRO A 14 -29.83 0.12 -33.69
N ALA A 15 -30.27 -1.14 -33.61
CA ALA A 15 -30.04 -2.04 -32.50
C ALA A 15 -28.55 -2.41 -32.43
N GLY A 16 -27.69 -1.42 -32.19
CA GLY A 16 -26.24 -1.54 -32.16
C GLY A 16 -25.59 -1.10 -30.86
N PHE A 17 -26.36 -0.48 -29.95
CA PHE A 17 -25.87 -0.06 -28.62
C PHE A 17 -26.55 -0.78 -27.44
N GLN A 18 -27.43 -1.75 -27.70
CA GLN A 18 -28.13 -2.53 -26.66
C GLN A 18 -27.44 -3.85 -26.28
N ALA A 19 -26.31 -4.20 -26.91
CA ALA A 19 -25.63 -5.47 -26.68
C ALA A 19 -24.16 -5.33 -26.24
N LEU A 20 -23.81 -4.23 -25.57
CA LEU A 20 -22.73 -4.32 -24.58
C LEU A 20 -23.36 -4.85 -23.30
N ASP A 21 -23.69 -6.13 -23.33
CA ASP A 21 -23.94 -6.95 -22.15
C ASP A 21 -22.62 -7.03 -21.39
N ARG A 22 -22.23 -5.91 -20.75
CA ARG A 22 -21.11 -5.92 -19.82
C ARG A 22 -21.57 -6.80 -18.68
N PRO A 23 -20.87 -7.92 -18.40
CA PRO A 23 -21.25 -8.81 -17.32
C PRO A 23 -21.42 -7.99 -16.05
N ARG A 24 -22.68 -7.84 -15.63
CA ARG A 24 -23.04 -7.05 -14.45
C ARG A 24 -22.61 -7.88 -13.25
N GLY A 25 -21.37 -7.69 -12.79
CA GLY A 25 -20.96 -8.15 -11.46
C GLY A 25 -19.75 -9.07 -11.39
N GLU A 26 -18.69 -8.87 -12.16
CA GLU A 26 -17.37 -9.22 -11.59
C GLU A 26 -17.07 -8.20 -10.50
N LYS A 27 -17.47 -8.53 -9.27
CA LYS A 27 -17.03 -7.78 -8.07
C LYS A 27 -15.51 -7.72 -8.14
N PHE A 28 -14.94 -6.53 -8.16
CA PHE A 28 -13.49 -6.34 -8.19
C PHE A 28 -12.90 -6.96 -6.91
N ARG A 29 -12.41 -8.20 -7.02
CA ARG A 29 -11.82 -8.95 -5.93
C ARG A 29 -10.31 -8.82 -6.02
N LEU A 30 -9.77 -7.77 -5.43
CA LEU A 30 -8.35 -7.76 -5.10
C LEU A 30 -8.12 -8.71 -3.93
N GLY A 31 -8.05 -10.01 -4.25
CA GLY A 31 -7.48 -11.00 -3.36
C GLY A 31 -6.03 -10.65 -3.01
N TYR A 32 -5.41 -11.46 -2.14
CA TYR A 32 -3.97 -11.34 -1.89
C TYR A 32 -3.22 -11.36 -3.23
N SER A 33 -2.56 -10.26 -3.57
CA SER A 33 -1.79 -10.10 -4.82
C SER A 33 -0.30 -10.13 -4.48
N PRO A 34 0.37 -11.27 -4.69
CA PRO A 34 1.80 -11.42 -4.42
C PRO A 34 2.65 -10.44 -5.21
N GLN A 35 2.18 -10.00 -6.38
CA GLN A 35 2.91 -9.08 -7.27
C GLN A 35 3.07 -7.70 -6.62
N LEU A 36 2.01 -7.18 -6.00
CA LEU A 36 2.05 -5.90 -5.31
C LEU A 36 2.92 -5.94 -4.06
N ASP A 37 2.89 -7.05 -3.31
CA ASP A 37 3.76 -7.24 -2.16
C ASP A 37 5.25 -7.41 -2.56
N GLY A 38 5.51 -8.05 -3.70
CA GLY A 38 6.85 -8.12 -4.29
C GLY A 38 7.39 -6.73 -4.66
N LEU A 39 6.57 -5.89 -5.29
CA LEU A 39 6.97 -4.53 -5.65
C LEU A 39 7.23 -3.66 -4.40
N ARG A 40 6.40 -3.81 -3.36
CA ARG A 40 6.67 -3.18 -2.05
C ARG A 40 7.98 -3.65 -1.43
N GLY A 41 8.30 -4.94 -1.56
CA GLY A 41 9.58 -5.50 -1.12
C GLY A 41 10.78 -4.88 -1.85
N ILE A 42 10.69 -4.74 -3.18
CA ILE A 42 11.72 -4.06 -3.99
C ILE A 42 11.90 -2.61 -3.54
N SER A 43 10.80 -1.90 -3.26
CA SER A 43 10.85 -0.54 -2.72
C SER A 43 11.59 -0.46 -1.38
N ILE A 44 11.31 -1.38 -0.45
CA ILE A 44 12.01 -1.44 0.85
C ILE A 44 13.51 -1.72 0.65
N LEU A 45 13.88 -2.66 -0.23
CA LEU A 45 15.28 -2.95 -0.54
C LEU A 45 16.02 -1.73 -1.08
N ALA A 46 15.39 -0.95 -1.96
CA ALA A 46 15.96 0.31 -2.45
C ALA A 46 16.19 1.31 -1.31
N VAL A 47 15.24 1.43 -0.37
CA VAL A 47 15.38 2.31 0.82
C VAL A 47 16.48 1.84 1.76
N MET A 48 16.62 0.53 1.98
CA MET A 48 17.67 -0.04 2.83
C MET A 48 19.05 0.17 2.22
N THR A 49 19.21 -0.08 0.91
CA THR A 49 20.47 0.16 0.19
C THR A 49 20.91 1.62 0.28
N TYR A 50 19.96 2.56 0.19
CA TYR A 50 20.23 3.99 0.38
C TYR A 50 20.75 4.31 1.80
N HIS A 51 20.09 3.78 2.83
CA HIS A 51 20.49 4.01 4.23
C HIS A 51 21.82 3.34 4.61
N ALA A 52 22.23 2.29 3.89
CA ALA A 52 23.49 1.58 4.14
C ALA A 52 24.75 2.38 3.73
N ASN A 53 24.63 3.68 3.42
CA ASN A 53 25.73 4.55 2.95
C ASN A 53 26.47 4.00 1.71
N PHE A 54 25.85 3.07 0.98
CA PHE A 54 26.27 2.79 -0.40
C PHE A 54 25.92 4.04 -1.20
N ASN A 55 26.92 4.86 -1.47
CA ASN A 55 26.88 6.13 -2.20
C ASN A 55 26.39 6.00 -3.66
N LEU A 56 25.72 4.89 -4.00
CA LEU A 56 25.35 4.48 -5.36
C LEU A 56 24.01 5.05 -5.82
N LEU A 57 23.13 5.54 -4.94
CA LEU A 57 21.79 6.01 -5.36
C LEU A 57 21.33 7.20 -4.51
N SER A 58 21.46 8.43 -5.02
CA SER A 58 20.87 9.65 -4.41
C SER A 58 19.32 9.66 -4.39
N GLY A 59 18.68 8.52 -4.68
CA GLY A 59 17.24 8.38 -4.97
C GLY A 59 16.45 7.52 -3.99
N GLY A 60 16.92 7.31 -2.75
CA GLY A 60 16.21 6.50 -1.75
C GLY A 60 14.76 6.92 -1.48
N PHE A 61 14.46 8.21 -1.68
CA PHE A 61 13.12 8.80 -1.54
C PHE A 61 12.08 8.18 -2.49
N ILE A 62 12.48 7.82 -3.71
CA ILE A 62 11.58 7.18 -4.70
C ILE A 62 11.09 5.83 -4.18
N GLY A 63 11.94 5.07 -3.48
CA GLY A 63 11.55 3.82 -2.85
C GLY A 63 10.48 4.03 -1.78
N VAL A 64 10.62 5.08 -0.97
CA VAL A 64 9.62 5.46 0.04
C VAL A 64 8.29 5.82 -0.62
N ASP A 65 8.31 6.66 -1.66
CA ASP A 65 7.12 7.11 -2.37
C ASP A 65 6.35 5.94 -2.99
N ILE A 66 7.05 5.06 -3.72
CA ILE A 66 6.43 3.87 -4.33
C ILE A 66 5.83 2.96 -3.26
N PHE A 67 6.55 2.73 -2.15
CA PHE A 67 6.04 1.90 -1.06
C PHE A 67 4.74 2.45 -0.46
N PHE A 68 4.68 3.76 -0.23
CA PHE A 68 3.50 4.41 0.33
C PHE A 68 2.33 4.42 -0.65
N VAL A 69 2.57 4.73 -1.93
CA VAL A 69 1.53 4.71 -2.97
C VAL A 69 0.92 3.32 -3.13
N LEU A 70 1.74 2.27 -3.23
CA LEU A 70 1.26 0.88 -3.33
C LEU A 70 0.49 0.45 -2.08
N SER A 71 0.98 0.84 -0.90
CA SER A 71 0.31 0.54 0.36
C SER A 71 -1.05 1.22 0.45
N GLY A 72 -1.16 2.48 0.03
CA GLY A 72 -2.41 3.23 -0.04
C GLY A 72 -3.39 2.62 -1.02
N PHE A 73 -2.93 2.30 -2.24
CA PHE A 73 -3.74 1.63 -3.27
C PHE A 73 -4.35 0.32 -2.74
N LEU A 74 -3.55 -0.53 -2.09
CA LEU A 74 -4.01 -1.80 -1.54
C LEU A 74 -5.03 -1.60 -0.40
N ILE A 75 -4.81 -0.63 0.48
CA ILE A 75 -5.74 -0.33 1.57
C ILE A 75 -7.09 0.12 1.02
N THR A 76 -7.10 1.12 0.13
CA THR A 76 -8.33 1.64 -0.47
C THR A 76 -9.07 0.55 -1.22
N SER A 77 -8.36 -0.25 -2.00
CA SER A 77 -8.89 -1.40 -2.72
C SER A 77 -9.60 -2.41 -1.81
N LEU A 78 -9.00 -2.78 -0.69
CA LEU A 78 -9.60 -3.70 0.28
C LEU A 78 -10.84 -3.09 0.94
N LEU A 79 -10.84 -1.78 1.21
CA LEU A 79 -12.00 -1.08 1.78
C LEU A 79 -13.17 -1.01 0.79
N VAL A 80 -12.90 -0.73 -0.48
CA VAL A 80 -13.89 -0.75 -1.56
C VAL A 80 -14.48 -2.17 -1.70
N GLN A 81 -13.64 -3.20 -1.67
CA GLN A 81 -14.09 -4.59 -1.72
C GLN A 81 -14.92 -4.99 -0.50
N GLU A 82 -14.55 -4.54 0.71
CA GLU A 82 -15.33 -4.75 1.93
C GLU A 82 -16.70 -4.09 1.84
N TYR A 83 -16.77 -2.87 1.30
CA TYR A 83 -18.01 -2.14 1.06
C TYR A 83 -18.91 -2.87 0.05
N ASP A 84 -18.37 -3.28 -1.10
CA ASP A 84 -19.12 -4.03 -2.14
C ASP A 84 -19.63 -5.40 -1.68
N THR A 85 -18.99 -5.96 -0.64
CA THR A 85 -19.34 -7.28 -0.10
C THR A 85 -20.33 -7.18 1.06
N ASN A 86 -20.12 -6.24 1.98
CA ASN A 86 -20.85 -6.17 3.26
C ASN A 86 -21.78 -4.96 3.39
N GLY A 87 -21.77 -4.03 2.42
CA GLY A 87 -22.53 -2.77 2.46
C GLY A 87 -22.12 -1.78 3.55
N THR A 88 -21.09 -2.11 4.34
CA THR A 88 -20.59 -1.31 5.46
C THR A 88 -19.07 -1.42 5.55
N ILE A 89 -18.41 -0.36 6.00
CA ILE A 89 -16.95 -0.33 6.16
C ILE A 89 -16.61 -0.36 7.65
N ARG A 90 -16.01 -1.46 8.14
CA ARG A 90 -15.55 -1.55 9.54
C ARG A 90 -14.09 -1.09 9.66
N LEU A 91 -13.88 0.21 9.48
CA LEU A 91 -12.54 0.85 9.55
C LEU A 91 -11.77 0.45 10.82
N LYS A 92 -12.41 0.49 12.00
CA LYS A 92 -11.76 0.13 13.27
C LYS A 92 -11.19 -1.29 13.24
N ALA A 93 -11.96 -2.28 12.79
CA ALA A 93 -11.53 -3.66 12.72
C ALA A 93 -10.43 -3.87 11.65
N PHE A 94 -10.52 -3.14 10.54
CA PHE A 94 -9.51 -3.16 9.49
C PHE A 94 -8.16 -2.64 9.97
N TYR A 95 -8.14 -1.44 10.56
CA TYR A 95 -6.90 -0.83 11.07
C TYR A 95 -6.33 -1.62 12.24
N LEU A 96 -7.17 -2.17 13.14
CA LEU A 96 -6.68 -2.97 14.27
C LEU A 96 -5.89 -4.20 13.83
N ARG A 97 -6.37 -4.94 12.82
CA ARG A 97 -5.63 -6.08 12.25
C ARG A 97 -4.30 -5.67 11.64
N ARG A 98 -4.26 -4.49 10.99
CA ARG A 98 -3.04 -3.98 10.35
C ARG A 98 -2.03 -3.46 11.37
N VAL A 99 -2.48 -2.76 12.41
CA VAL A 99 -1.64 -2.31 13.53
C VAL A 99 -1.06 -3.52 14.25
N LEU A 100 -1.88 -4.51 14.64
CA LEU A 100 -1.39 -5.72 15.31
C LEU A 100 -0.35 -6.51 14.50
N ARG A 101 -0.30 -6.33 13.17
CA ARG A 101 0.73 -6.94 12.31
C ARG A 101 1.99 -6.09 12.13
N LEU A 102 1.88 -4.76 12.13
CA LEU A 102 3.01 -3.83 11.94
C LEU A 102 3.71 -3.45 13.25
N PHE A 103 2.94 -3.35 14.33
CA PHE A 103 3.40 -3.00 15.67
C PHE A 103 4.48 -3.94 16.23
N PRO A 104 4.41 -5.28 16.07
CA PRO A 104 5.47 -6.16 16.58
C PRO A 104 6.82 -5.90 15.90
N ALA A 105 6.83 -5.63 14.58
CA ALA A 105 8.06 -5.30 13.87
C ALA A 105 8.62 -3.94 14.31
N LEU A 106 7.75 -2.95 14.54
CA LEU A 106 8.14 -1.64 15.06
C LEU A 106 8.73 -1.74 16.47
N LEU A 107 8.09 -2.48 17.38
CA LEU A 107 8.59 -2.70 18.73
C LEU A 107 9.95 -3.36 18.73
N LEU A 108 10.12 -4.43 17.93
CA LEU A 108 11.42 -5.09 17.77
C LEU A 108 12.50 -4.13 17.28
N MET A 109 12.22 -3.36 16.22
CA MET A 109 13.16 -2.38 15.69
C MET A 109 13.52 -1.31 16.73
N LEU A 110 12.55 -0.80 17.48
CA LEU A 110 12.76 0.19 18.53
C LEU A 110 13.59 -0.38 19.70
N LEU A 111 13.31 -1.60 20.13
CA LEU A 111 14.06 -2.28 21.20
C LEU A 111 15.50 -2.57 20.77
N CYS A 112 15.70 -3.09 19.55
CA CYS A 112 17.04 -3.33 19.01
C CYS A 112 17.83 -2.02 18.89
N TYR A 113 17.22 -0.96 18.35
CA TYR A 113 17.87 0.33 18.18
C TYR A 113 18.19 1.02 19.52
N SER A 114 17.22 1.05 20.45
CA SER A 114 17.44 1.62 21.78
C SER A 114 18.46 0.83 22.59
N GLY A 115 18.41 -0.50 22.56
CA GLY A 115 19.41 -1.36 23.18
C GLY A 115 20.81 -1.16 22.58
N PHE A 116 20.92 -1.10 21.25
CA PHE A 116 22.19 -0.79 20.57
C PHE A 116 22.73 0.59 20.97
N SER A 117 21.87 1.62 20.99
CA SER A 117 22.24 2.97 21.39
C SER A 117 22.77 3.02 22.83
N VAL A 118 22.06 2.39 23.78
CA VAL A 118 22.49 2.31 25.19
C VAL A 118 23.78 1.51 25.34
N ALA A 119 23.95 0.41 24.60
CA ALA A 119 25.18 -0.38 24.65
C ALA A 119 26.39 0.43 24.16
N VAL A 120 26.23 1.19 23.07
CA VAL A 120 27.29 2.04 22.51
C VAL A 120 27.63 3.20 23.44
N TRP A 121 26.62 3.94 23.93
CA TRP A 121 26.84 5.07 24.85
C TRP A 121 27.29 4.64 26.24
N GLY A 122 26.77 3.53 26.76
CA GLY A 122 27.15 2.96 28.05
C GLY A 122 28.58 2.43 28.05
N PHE A 123 29.02 1.79 26.96
CA PHE A 123 30.41 1.38 26.77
C PHE A 123 31.36 2.58 26.62
N ALA A 124 30.95 3.61 25.88
CA ALA A 124 31.72 4.86 25.76
C ALA A 124 31.88 5.57 27.12
N GLY A 125 30.78 5.77 27.86
CA GLY A 125 30.82 6.43 29.17
C GLY A 125 31.55 5.63 30.25
N ALA A 126 31.60 4.30 30.16
CA ALA A 126 32.43 3.48 31.03
C ALA A 126 33.91 3.67 30.72
N LYS A 127 34.28 3.71 29.44
CA LYS A 127 35.65 3.94 28.98
C LYS A 127 36.16 5.33 29.41
N ASP A 128 35.32 6.36 29.32
CA ASP A 128 35.68 7.74 29.71
C ASP A 128 35.97 7.83 31.21
N ARG A 129 35.14 7.21 32.06
CA ARG A 129 35.33 7.19 33.52
C ARG A 129 36.58 6.42 33.97
N LEU A 130 37.02 5.42 33.22
CA LEU A 130 38.26 4.70 33.51
C LEU A 130 39.51 5.47 33.09
N ILE A 131 39.42 6.28 32.03
CA ILE A 131 40.51 7.17 31.61
C ILE A 131 40.68 8.30 32.64
N ASP A 132 39.58 8.90 33.11
CA ASP A 132 39.60 9.95 34.14
C ASP A 132 40.07 9.45 35.52
N ALA A 133 39.97 8.15 35.79
CA ALA A 133 40.44 7.55 37.04
C ALA A 133 41.93 7.14 37.03
N LEU A 134 42.56 7.14 35.85
CA LEU A 134 43.95 6.71 35.64
C LEU A 134 44.91 7.88 35.36
N ILE A 135 44.38 9.08 35.10
CA ILE A 135 45.11 10.36 34.92
C ILE A 135 44.95 11.19 36.19
#